data_AF-A0AAW4U7K1-F1
#
_entry.id   AF-A0AAW4U7K1-F1
#
_cell.length_a   1.000
_cell.length_b   1.000
_cell.length_c   1.000
_cell.angle_alpha   90.00
_cell.angle_beta   90.00
_cell.angle_gamma   90.00
#
_symmetry.space_group_name_H-M   'P 1'
#
loop_
_entity.id
_entity.type
_entity.pdbx_description
1 polymer ?
#
loop_
_entity_poly.entity_id
_entity_poly.type
_entity_poly.pdbx_seq_one_letter_code
_entity_poly.pdbx_strand_id
1 'polypeptide(L)'
;MVVAWTLSVNPSDNYLECNGQVVDGSKYPKLYALMHNVPDYRGVFLRGLGGNSASLGELQGDAIRNITGNFNATDNNSWNINANGVFYGQTIGAGDQGGEAGEYKKYYFDTSRVVPTAEENRPINKAVRYFIKAK
;
A
#
# COMPACT_ATOMS: atom_id res chain seq x y z
N MET A 1 -25.92 1.81 -7.04
CA MET A 1 -25.07 0.69 -7.49
C MET A 1 -23.78 1.25 -8.06
N VAL A 2 -22.63 0.72 -7.65
CA VAL A 2 -21.31 1.04 -8.23
C VAL A 2 -20.81 -0.19 -8.99
N VAL A 3 -20.23 0.00 -10.17
CA VAL A 3 -19.71 -1.06 -11.03
C VAL A 3 -18.25 -0.78 -11.40
N ALA A 4 -17.45 -1.84 -11.49
CA ALA A 4 -16.12 -1.80 -12.08
C ALA A 4 -16.25 -1.96 -13.60
N TRP A 5 -15.72 -1.00 -14.34
CA TRP A 5 -15.82 -0.91 -15.79
C TRP A 5 -14.44 -1.01 -16.44
N THR A 6 -14.29 -1.91 -17.41
CA THR A 6 -12.99 -2.30 -17.98
C THR A 6 -12.67 -1.62 -19.31
N LEU A 7 -13.61 -0.86 -19.87
CA LEU A 7 -13.45 -0.20 -21.17
C LEU A 7 -13.22 1.31 -21.01
N SER A 8 -12.52 1.90 -21.97
CA SER A 8 -12.29 3.35 -22.04
C SER A 8 -13.55 4.14 -22.42
N VAL A 9 -14.50 3.49 -23.09
CA VAL A 9 -15.79 4.09 -23.47
C VAL A 9 -16.79 3.95 -22.33
N ASN A 10 -17.59 4.98 -22.07
CA ASN A 10 -18.61 4.94 -21.00
C ASN A 10 -19.66 3.84 -21.28
N PRO A 11 -20.14 3.14 -20.24
CA PRO A 11 -21.09 2.03 -20.41
C PRO A 11 -22.42 2.48 -21.02
N SER A 12 -22.96 3.62 -20.58
CA SER A 12 -24.13 4.31 -21.13
C SER A 12 -24.32 5.65 -20.41
N ASP A 13 -25.30 6.44 -20.85
CA ASP A 13 -25.69 7.70 -20.18
C ASP A 13 -26.39 7.49 -18.82
N ASN A 14 -26.74 6.24 -18.49
CA ASN A 14 -27.36 5.83 -17.23
C ASN A 14 -26.38 5.79 -16.06
N TYR A 15 -25.08 5.99 -16.31
CA TYR A 15 -24.05 5.94 -15.30
C TYR A 15 -23.17 7.19 -15.35
N LEU A 16 -22.63 7.57 -14.19
CA LEU A 16 -21.60 8.57 -14.06
C LEU A 16 -20.33 7.93 -13.55
N GLU A 17 -19.18 8.36 -14.07
CA GLU A 17 -17.88 7.92 -13.56
C GLU A 17 -17.64 8.53 -12.18
N CYS A 18 -17.18 7.73 -11.22
CA CYS A 18 -16.83 8.15 -9.88
C CYS A 18 -15.47 8.87 -9.87
N ASN A 19 -15.45 10.12 -10.36
CA ASN A 19 -14.27 10.97 -10.49
C ASN A 19 -14.42 12.33 -9.76
N GLY A 20 -15.35 12.43 -8.81
CA GLY A 20 -15.61 13.68 -8.06
C GLY A 20 -16.51 14.71 -8.75
N GLN A 21 -16.95 14.44 -9.99
CA GLN A 21 -17.77 15.41 -10.75
C GLN A 21 -19.10 15.76 -10.06
N VAL A 22 -19.59 16.96 -10.33
CA VAL A 22 -20.92 17.41 -9.92
C VAL A 22 -22.00 16.61 -10.66
N VAL A 23 -23.06 16.24 -9.96
CA VAL A 23 -24.24 15.59 -10.54
C VAL A 23 -25.17 16.66 -11.10
N ASP A 24 -25.51 16.56 -12.39
CA ASP A 24 -26.53 17.41 -13.00
C ASP A 24 -27.93 16.99 -12.53
N GLY A 25 -28.57 17.80 -11.68
CA GLY A 25 -29.90 17.54 -11.14
C GLY A 25 -31.02 17.51 -12.18
N SER A 26 -30.86 18.17 -13.34
CA SER A 26 -31.85 18.14 -14.42
C SER A 26 -31.79 16.80 -15.17
N LYS A 27 -30.59 16.25 -15.32
CA LYS A 27 -30.36 14.99 -16.06
C LYS A 27 -30.46 13.75 -15.16
N TYR A 28 -30.10 13.87 -13.89
CA TYR A 28 -30.00 12.79 -12.91
C TYR A 28 -30.70 13.13 -11.58
N PRO A 29 -32.00 13.49 -11.59
CA PRO A 29 -32.69 14.03 -10.41
C PRO A 29 -32.68 13.07 -9.21
N LYS A 30 -32.81 11.76 -9.45
CA LYS A 30 -32.79 10.75 -8.38
C LYS A 30 -31.43 10.65 -7.69
N LEU A 31 -30.33 10.71 -8.45
CA LEU A 31 -28.99 10.68 -7.87
C LEU A 31 -28.69 12.00 -7.16
N TYR A 32 -29.08 13.13 -7.77
CA TYR A 32 -28.88 14.47 -7.19
C TYR A 32 -29.56 14.65 -5.84
N ALA A 33 -30.74 14.06 -5.66
CA ALA A 33 -31.45 14.05 -4.38
C ALA A 33 -30.70 13.29 -3.26
N LEU A 34 -29.77 12.40 -3.61
CA LEU A 34 -28.95 11.64 -2.66
C LEU A 34 -27.56 12.25 -2.48
N MET A 35 -26.96 12.78 -3.54
CA MET A 35 -25.62 13.37 -3.53
C MET A 35 -25.45 14.39 -4.65
N HIS A 36 -24.80 15.50 -4.35
CA HIS A 36 -24.53 16.58 -5.32
C HIS A 36 -23.24 16.36 -6.13
N ASN A 37 -22.36 15.49 -5.65
CA ASN A 37 -21.14 15.05 -6.33
C ASN A 37 -21.06 13.53 -6.26
N VAL A 38 -20.57 12.91 -7.33
CA VAL A 38 -20.17 11.51 -7.24
C VAL A 38 -18.87 11.39 -6.44
N PRO A 39 -18.62 10.27 -5.77
CA PRO A 39 -17.33 10.03 -5.14
C PRO A 39 -16.17 10.08 -6.14
N ASP A 40 -14.95 10.36 -5.68
CA ASP A 40 -13.74 10.16 -6.48
C ASP A 40 -13.06 8.87 -6.04
N TYR A 41 -13.12 7.84 -6.89
CA TYR A 41 -12.54 6.52 -6.62
C TYR A 41 -11.29 6.23 -7.45
N ARG A 42 -10.70 7.25 -8.07
CA ARG A 42 -9.47 7.07 -8.85
C ARG A 42 -8.31 6.80 -7.90
N GLY A 43 -7.55 5.73 -8.17
CA GLY A 43 -6.36 5.38 -7.39
C GLY A 43 -6.64 4.75 -6.01
N VAL A 44 -7.90 4.43 -5.68
CA VAL A 44 -8.25 3.83 -4.39
C VAL A 44 -8.89 2.45 -4.55
N PHE A 45 -8.66 1.59 -3.56
CA PHE A 45 -9.37 0.33 -3.43
C PHE A 45 -10.61 0.50 -2.55
N LEU A 46 -11.74 -0.02 -3.00
CA LEU A 46 -12.98 -0.01 -2.23
C LEU A 46 -12.99 -1.19 -1.25
N ARG A 47 -13.32 -0.93 0.01
CA ARG A 47 -13.53 -1.95 1.05
C ARG A 47 -14.95 -1.87 1.62
N GLY A 48 -15.48 -3.02 2.05
CA GLY A 48 -16.79 -3.07 2.71
C GLY A 48 -16.77 -2.42 4.09
N LEU A 49 -17.87 -1.75 4.45
CA LEU A 49 -18.10 -1.19 5.77
C LEU A 49 -18.30 -2.29 6.83
N GLY A 50 -17.81 -2.04 8.04
CA GLY A 50 -17.88 -2.95 9.19
C GLY A 50 -16.55 -3.60 9.54
N GLY A 51 -16.51 -4.32 10.67
CA GLY A 51 -15.30 -4.96 11.17
C GLY A 51 -14.20 -3.95 11.50
N ASN A 52 -13.09 -4.02 10.77
CA ASN A 52 -11.90 -3.16 10.93
C ASN A 52 -11.78 -2.07 9.84
N SER A 53 -12.88 -1.69 9.20
CA SER A 53 -12.92 -0.53 8.29
C SER A 53 -13.15 0.77 9.03
N ALA A 54 -12.76 1.89 8.41
CA ALA A 54 -13.18 3.22 8.85
C ALA A 54 -14.66 3.47 8.48
N SER A 55 -15.18 4.64 8.87
CA SER A 55 -16.53 5.08 8.52
C SER A 55 -16.71 5.23 7.00
N LEU A 56 -17.99 5.25 6.56
CA LEU A 56 -18.33 5.40 5.15
C LEU A 56 -17.71 6.66 4.55
N GLY A 57 -17.03 6.50 3.41
CA GLY A 57 -16.40 7.61 2.69
C GLY A 57 -15.01 8.00 3.20
N GLU A 58 -14.57 7.45 4.33
CA GLU A 58 -13.24 7.75 4.88
C GLU A 58 -12.13 7.08 4.06
N LEU A 59 -11.15 7.87 3.65
CA LEU A 59 -9.94 7.37 3.01
C LEU A 59 -9.04 6.74 4.08
N GLN A 60 -8.75 5.46 3.94
CA GLN A 60 -7.72 4.79 4.74
C GLN A 60 -6.44 4.70 3.93
N GLY A 61 -5.36 5.27 4.47
CA GLY A 61 -4.03 5.15 3.89
C GLY A 61 -3.55 3.69 3.85
N ASP A 62 -2.47 3.46 3.11
CA ASP A 62 -1.85 2.15 3.04
C ASP A 62 -1.21 1.78 4.39
N ALA A 63 -1.20 0.48 4.66
CA ALA A 63 -0.53 -0.08 5.82
C ALA A 63 0.01 -1.46 5.45
N ILE A 64 1.24 -1.74 5.89
CA ILE A 64 1.82 -3.07 5.82
C ILE A 64 1.71 -3.77 7.16
N ARG A 65 1.75 -5.10 7.14
CA ARG A 65 1.97 -5.88 8.36
C ARG A 65 3.39 -5.64 8.86
N ASN A 66 3.60 -5.84 10.16
CA ASN A 66 4.93 -5.72 10.76
C ASN A 66 5.95 -6.61 10.02
N ILE A 67 7.12 -6.04 9.71
CA ILE A 67 8.22 -6.75 9.08
C ILE A 67 9.33 -6.90 10.12
N THR A 68 9.75 -8.13 10.35
CA THR A 68 10.67 -8.46 11.44
C THR A 68 12.00 -9.00 10.92
N GLY A 69 13.04 -8.73 11.68
CA GLY A 69 14.35 -9.36 11.56
C GLY A 69 15.15 -9.09 12.82
N ASN A 70 16.28 -9.77 12.95
CA ASN A 70 17.22 -9.50 14.03
C ASN A 70 18.65 -9.74 13.54
N PHE A 71 19.60 -9.19 14.27
CA PHE A 71 21.01 -9.54 14.17
C PHE A 71 21.64 -9.41 15.56
N ASN A 72 22.69 -10.18 15.81
CA ASN A 72 23.44 -10.08 17.06
C ASN A 72 24.43 -8.91 16.97
N ALA A 73 24.33 -7.94 17.88
CA ALA A 73 25.22 -6.79 17.99
C ALA A 73 26.33 -6.99 19.05
N THR A 74 26.66 -8.24 19.38
CA THR A 74 27.58 -8.59 20.48
C THR A 74 29.04 -8.68 20.00
N ASP A 75 29.94 -8.28 20.88
CA ASP A 75 31.40 -8.35 20.82
C ASP A 75 31.97 -9.76 21.06
N ASN A 76 31.12 -10.73 21.41
CA ASN A 76 31.55 -12.06 21.79
C ASN A 76 31.84 -12.94 20.55
N ASN A 77 33.03 -12.74 19.97
CA ASN A 77 33.89 -13.66 19.19
C ASN A 77 33.23 -14.64 18.18
N SER A 78 32.00 -14.38 17.74
CA SER A 78 31.37 -15.11 16.66
C SER A 78 31.78 -14.43 15.36
N TRP A 79 32.83 -14.96 14.71
CA TRP A 79 33.34 -14.51 13.40
C TRP A 79 32.30 -14.58 12.27
N ASN A 80 31.15 -15.21 12.51
CA ASN A 80 30.07 -15.31 11.54
C ASN A 80 29.10 -14.14 11.62
N ILE A 81 28.55 -13.73 10.46
CA ILE A 81 27.43 -12.79 10.39
C ILE A 81 26.16 -13.56 10.78
N ASN A 82 25.58 -13.20 11.93
CA ASN A 82 24.30 -13.72 12.37
C ASN A 82 23.23 -12.63 12.21
N ALA A 83 22.47 -12.73 11.11
CA ALA A 83 21.37 -11.83 10.80
C ALA A 83 20.25 -12.62 10.11
N ASN A 84 19.00 -12.26 10.41
CA ASN A 84 17.81 -12.92 9.89
C ASN A 84 16.74 -11.91 9.47
N GLY A 85 15.89 -12.32 8.54
CA GLY A 85 14.80 -11.52 8.01
C GLY A 85 15.33 -10.38 7.14
N VAL A 86 14.87 -9.16 7.44
CA VAL A 86 15.28 -7.93 6.74
C VAL A 86 16.75 -7.57 6.94
N PHE A 87 17.39 -8.12 7.97
CA PHE A 87 18.79 -7.83 8.22
C PHE A 87 19.71 -8.82 7.51
N TYR A 88 20.80 -8.29 6.99
CA TYR A 88 21.98 -9.06 6.59
C TYR A 88 23.23 -8.25 6.90
N GLY A 89 24.39 -8.89 6.85
CA GLY A 89 25.64 -8.19 7.10
C GLY A 89 26.76 -8.68 6.23
N GLN A 90 27.87 -7.95 6.30
CA GLN A 90 29.15 -8.33 5.72
C GLN A 90 30.29 -7.89 6.64
N THR A 91 31.38 -8.66 6.64
CA THR A 91 32.64 -8.27 7.28
C THR A 91 33.36 -7.31 6.33
N ILE A 92 33.72 -6.11 6.81
CA ILE A 92 34.30 -5.03 5.99
C ILE A 92 35.77 -4.76 6.31
N GLY A 93 36.37 -5.50 7.24
CA GLY A 93 37.80 -5.41 7.53
C GLY A 93 38.18 -5.99 8.88
N ALA A 94 39.49 -6.06 9.13
CA ALA A 94 40.04 -6.33 10.45
C ALA A 94 39.87 -5.09 11.34
N GLY A 95 39.40 -5.30 12.55
CA GLY A 95 39.33 -4.30 13.61
C GLY A 95 40.23 -4.65 14.79
N ASP A 96 40.24 -3.75 15.77
CA ASP A 96 40.93 -3.96 17.03
C ASP A 96 39.87 -3.99 18.15
N GLN A 97 39.80 -5.08 18.88
CA GLN A 97 38.93 -5.24 20.05
C GLN A 97 39.78 -5.08 21.31
N GLY A 98 40.10 -3.82 21.66
CA GLY A 98 40.81 -3.52 22.90
C GLY A 98 42.21 -4.14 23.01
N GLY A 99 42.94 -4.26 21.90
CA GLY A 99 44.29 -4.83 21.82
C GLY A 99 44.36 -6.23 21.19
N GLU A 100 43.23 -6.82 20.81
CA GLU A 100 43.13 -8.13 20.12
C GLU A 100 42.60 -7.96 18.69
N ALA A 101 43.00 -8.86 17.78
CA ALA A 101 42.50 -8.85 16.41
C ALA A 101 40.98 -9.10 16.40
N GLY A 102 40.21 -8.12 15.92
CA GLY A 102 38.76 -8.17 15.75
C GLY A 102 38.32 -8.05 14.30
N GLU A 103 37.01 -8.01 14.06
CA GLU A 103 36.40 -7.76 12.75
C GLU A 103 35.40 -6.61 12.82
N TYR A 104 35.43 -5.73 11.81
CA TYR A 104 34.37 -4.75 11.61
C TYR A 104 33.26 -5.35 10.75
N LYS A 105 32.03 -5.29 11.27
CA LYS A 105 30.84 -5.77 10.57
C LYS A 105 29.92 -4.61 10.23
N LYS A 106 29.34 -4.67 9.03
CA LYS A 106 28.30 -3.75 8.60
C LYS A 106 27.01 -4.53 8.41
N TYR A 107 25.94 -4.06 9.05
CA TYR A 107 24.60 -4.59 8.88
C TYR A 107 23.76 -3.67 7.98
N TYR A 108 22.87 -4.30 7.21
CA TYR A 108 21.97 -3.67 6.27
C TYR A 108 20.55 -4.03 6.64
N PHE A 109 19.64 -3.08 6.43
CA PHE A 109 18.20 -3.31 6.47
C PHE A 109 17.67 -3.29 5.04
N ASP A 110 17.05 -4.40 4.64
CA ASP A 110 16.49 -4.56 3.31
C ASP A 110 15.23 -5.41 3.36
N THR A 111 14.08 -4.75 3.16
CA THR A 111 12.77 -5.41 3.15
C THR A 111 12.57 -6.32 1.95
N SER A 112 13.30 -6.10 0.83
CA SER A 112 13.18 -6.91 -0.39
C SER A 112 13.52 -8.38 -0.16
N ARG A 113 14.27 -8.67 0.90
CA ARG A 113 14.65 -10.02 1.34
C ARG A 113 13.49 -10.87 1.80
N VAL A 114 12.38 -10.25 2.22
CA VAL A 114 11.23 -10.96 2.82
C VAL A 114 9.89 -10.58 2.20
N VAL A 115 9.80 -9.43 1.53
CA VAL A 115 8.59 -8.99 0.82
C VAL A 115 8.97 -8.27 -0.49
N PRO A 116 8.13 -8.32 -1.55
CA PRO A 116 8.32 -7.47 -2.72
C PRO A 116 8.26 -5.98 -2.34
N THR A 117 9.12 -5.17 -2.95
CA THR A 117 9.22 -3.72 -2.67
C THR A 117 8.88 -2.88 -3.90
N ALA A 118 8.25 -1.74 -3.66
CA ALA A 118 8.01 -0.67 -4.63
C ALA A 118 7.77 0.65 -3.86
N GLU A 119 7.71 1.78 -4.57
CA GLU A 119 7.43 3.10 -3.95
C GLU A 119 6.04 3.20 -3.28
N GLU A 120 5.09 2.33 -3.66
CA GLU A 120 3.73 2.27 -3.13
C GLU A 120 3.41 0.84 -2.67
N ASN A 121 2.83 0.70 -1.47
CA ASN A 121 2.31 -0.57 -0.98
C ASN A 121 1.01 -0.92 -1.71
N ARG A 122 1.10 -1.84 -2.67
CA ARG A 122 -0.05 -2.30 -3.43
C ARG A 122 -0.02 -3.82 -3.67
N PRO A 123 -1.14 -4.51 -3.53
CA PRO A 123 -1.30 -5.84 -4.09
C PRO A 123 -1.19 -5.80 -5.62
N ILE A 124 -0.97 -6.97 -6.22
CA ILE A 124 -1.15 -7.13 -7.67
C ILE A 124 -2.58 -6.69 -8.02
N ASN A 125 -2.71 -5.76 -8.96
CA ASN A 125 -3.99 -5.16 -9.32
C ASN A 125 -4.05 -4.85 -10.82
N LYS A 126 -5.27 -4.58 -11.30
CA LYS A 126 -5.53 -4.07 -12.65
C LYS A 126 -6.49 -2.90 -12.55
N ALA A 127 -6.12 -1.77 -13.14
CA ALA A 127 -6.93 -0.57 -13.11
C ALA A 127 -8.26 -0.75 -13.87
N VAL A 128 -9.32 -0.22 -13.28
CA VAL A 128 -10.68 -0.15 -13.84
C VAL A 128 -11.26 1.23 -13.53
N ARG A 129 -12.28 1.63 -14.28
CA ARG A 129 -13.04 2.84 -14.00
C ARG A 129 -14.23 2.47 -13.11
N TYR A 130 -14.49 3.23 -12.07
CA TYR A 130 -15.68 3.05 -11.25
C TYR A 130 -16.83 3.91 -11.78
N PHE A 131 -18.00 3.30 -11.92
CA PHE A 131 -19.22 3.99 -12.37
C PHE A 131 -20.34 3.79 -11.37
N ILE A 132 -21.10 4.85 -11.08
CA ILE A 132 -22.32 4.81 -10.28
C ILE A 132 -23.54 4.94 -11.18
N LYS A 133 -24.57 4.13 -10.91
CA LYS A 133 -25.88 4.21 -11.56
C LYS A 133 -26.55 5.55 -11.23
N ALA A 134 -26.89 6.32 -12.26
CA ALA A 134 -27.41 7.68 -12.15
C ALA A 134 -28.88 7.84 -12.61
N LYS A 135 -29.41 6.87 -13.36
CA LYS A 135 -30.82 6.81 -13.81
C LYS A 135 -31.52 5.55 -13.30
#